data_AF-A0A1F3LP34-F1
#
_entry.id   AF-A0A1F3LP34-F1
#
_cell.length_a   1.000
_cell.length_b   1.000
_cell.length_c   1.000
_cell.angle_alpha   90.00
_cell.angle_beta   90.00
_cell.angle_gamma   90.00
#
_symmetry.space_group_name_H-M   'P 1'
#
loop_
_entity.id
_entity.type
_entity.pdbx_description
1 polymer ?
#
loop_
_entity_poly.entity_id
_entity_poly.type
_entity_poly.pdbx_seq_one_letter_code
_entity_poly.pdbx_strand_id
1 'polypeptide(L)'
;MIFVVHKITFCALLLYKATLFKIHFMSGHKRKMVRSKQQLSRLDYEKLRRAAYEYVVVQGYDQNQVAEMLKVTPVTVSNWANNGPEGRWLDLRKARMQCASTDTDNIRKLIRVMSEQRLKIEESILNAQKDGDLKEEIRLRGEASRLSDEMSKMNKTLITLDKSNYSLGTFIDVMDEIFNSLRQFDESLWEKTIDFQSNIIRRKTNELG
;
A
#
# COMPACT_ATOMS: atom_id res chain seq x y z
N MET A 1 -49.26 -27.84 -78.34
CA MET A 1 -49.31 -28.92 -77.33
C MET A 1 -47.90 -29.39 -77.06
N ILE A 2 -47.41 -29.68 -75.86
CA ILE A 2 -47.90 -29.62 -74.49
C ILE A 2 -46.58 -29.89 -73.71
N PHE A 3 -46.01 -28.93 -72.99
CA PHE A 3 -46.37 -28.65 -71.60
C PHE A 3 -46.28 -29.82 -70.60
N VAL A 4 -45.41 -30.84 -70.72
CA VAL A 4 -45.23 -31.81 -69.59
C VAL A 4 -43.80 -32.35 -69.37
N VAL A 5 -42.71 -31.70 -69.81
CA VAL A 5 -41.34 -32.22 -69.53
C VAL A 5 -40.47 -31.30 -68.68
N HIS A 6 -41.00 -30.18 -68.18
CA HIS A 6 -40.23 -29.24 -67.35
C HIS A 6 -40.65 -29.15 -65.87
N LYS A 7 -41.61 -29.97 -65.42
CA LYS A 7 -42.08 -29.94 -64.01
C LYS A 7 -41.58 -31.07 -63.11
N ILE A 8 -40.87 -32.08 -63.64
CA ILE A 8 -40.34 -33.18 -62.82
C ILE A 8 -38.87 -32.99 -62.45
N THR A 9 -38.08 -32.25 -63.24
CA THR A 9 -36.65 -32.03 -62.97
C THR A 9 -36.35 -30.96 -61.92
N PHE A 10 -37.33 -30.12 -61.55
CA PHE A 10 -37.11 -29.05 -60.56
C PHE A 10 -37.34 -29.49 -59.11
N CYS A 11 -38.07 -30.60 -58.88
CA CYS A 11 -38.35 -31.09 -57.53
C CYS A 11 -37.19 -31.96 -56.96
N ALA A 12 -36.39 -32.60 -57.82
CA ALA A 12 -35.25 -33.41 -57.39
C ALA A 12 -34.02 -32.56 -56.97
N LEU A 13 -33.86 -31.34 -57.51
CA LEU A 13 -32.71 -30.48 -57.18
C LEU A 13 -32.86 -29.73 -55.84
N LEU A 14 -34.08 -29.58 -55.34
CA LEU A 14 -34.36 -28.89 -54.07
C LEU A 14 -34.23 -29.82 -52.85
N LEU A 15 -34.42 -31.13 -53.01
CA LEU A 15 -34.25 -32.10 -51.92
C LEU A 15 -32.78 -32.49 -51.66
N TYR A 16 -31.90 -32.37 -52.67
CA TYR A 16 -30.45 -32.63 -52.49
C TYR A 16 -29.69 -31.47 -51.83
N LYS A 17 -30.18 -30.23 -51.95
CA LYS A 17 -29.57 -29.07 -51.26
C LYS A 17 -29.95 -28.97 -49.77
N ALA A 18 -31.06 -29.59 -49.35
CA ALA A 18 -31.47 -29.60 -47.95
C ALA A 18 -30.75 -30.67 -47.11
N THR A 19 -30.18 -31.71 -47.73
CA THR A 19 -29.41 -32.75 -47.03
C THR A 19 -27.90 -32.46 -46.98
N LEU A 20 -27.36 -31.65 -47.89
CA LEU A 20 -25.95 -31.22 -47.82
C LEU A 20 -25.69 -30.02 -46.89
N PHE A 21 -26.73 -29.27 -46.48
CA PHE A 21 -26.55 -28.17 -45.52
C PHE A 21 -26.59 -28.62 -44.04
N LYS A 22 -26.85 -29.91 -43.79
CA LYS A 22 -26.91 -30.49 -42.43
C LYS A 22 -25.72 -31.38 -42.06
N ILE A 23 -24.67 -31.40 -42.89
CA ILE A 23 -23.41 -32.14 -42.62
C ILE A 23 -22.23 -31.20 -42.33
N HIS A 24 -22.41 -29.89 -42.37
CA HIS A 24 -21.37 -28.92 -41.95
C HIS A 24 -21.70 -28.20 -40.63
N PHE A 25 -22.34 -28.90 -39.69
CA PHE A 25 -22.52 -28.42 -38.31
C PHE A 25 -22.14 -29.50 -37.30
N MET A 26 -20.95 -30.08 -37.45
CA MET A 26 -20.30 -30.85 -36.39
C MET A 26 -18.80 -30.56 -36.38
N SER A 27 -18.27 -30.38 -35.17
CA SER A 27 -16.85 -30.22 -34.85
C SER A 27 -16.20 -28.86 -35.12
N GLY A 28 -16.84 -27.80 -34.62
CA GLY A 28 -16.18 -26.56 -34.27
C GLY A 28 -15.88 -26.49 -32.78
N HIS A 29 -15.28 -27.53 -32.17
CA HIS A 29 -14.72 -27.40 -30.82
C HIS A 29 -13.55 -26.42 -30.90
N LYS A 30 -13.84 -25.12 -30.67
CA LYS A 30 -12.82 -24.19 -30.20
C LYS A 30 -12.29 -24.76 -28.90
N ARG A 31 -11.21 -25.55 -28.97
CA ARG A 31 -10.37 -25.83 -27.82
C ARG A 31 -9.87 -24.47 -27.35
N LYS A 32 -10.57 -23.88 -26.38
CA LYS A 32 -9.96 -22.88 -25.51
C LYS A 32 -8.72 -23.59 -24.98
N MET A 33 -7.54 -23.20 -25.47
CA MET A 33 -6.31 -23.51 -24.77
C MET A 33 -6.48 -22.89 -23.39
N VAL A 34 -6.88 -23.73 -22.43
CA VAL A 34 -6.67 -23.45 -21.03
C VAL A 34 -5.16 -23.35 -20.93
N ARG A 35 -4.63 -22.12 -20.99
CA ARG A 35 -3.27 -21.85 -20.55
C ARG A 35 -3.24 -22.39 -19.13
N SER A 36 -2.66 -23.57 -18.95
CA SER A 36 -2.32 -24.10 -17.64
C SER A 36 -1.57 -22.97 -16.96
N LYS A 37 -2.21 -22.32 -15.98
CA LYS A 37 -1.53 -21.37 -15.12
C LYS A 37 -0.46 -22.22 -14.45
N GLN A 38 0.77 -22.07 -14.90
CA GLN A 38 1.91 -22.79 -14.37
C GLN A 38 1.86 -22.57 -12.86
N GLN A 39 1.51 -23.62 -12.13
CA GLN A 39 1.26 -23.52 -10.71
C GLN A 39 2.62 -23.23 -10.09
N LEU A 40 2.77 -22.03 -9.53
CA LEU A 40 4.01 -21.60 -8.89
C LEU A 40 4.45 -22.68 -7.91
N SER A 41 5.75 -22.99 -7.89
CA SER A 41 6.32 -23.83 -6.85
C SER A 41 5.97 -23.22 -5.49
N ARG A 42 5.69 -24.07 -4.50
CA ARG A 42 5.38 -23.63 -3.13
C ARG A 42 6.43 -22.64 -2.61
N LEU A 43 7.69 -22.89 -2.91
CA LEU A 43 8.81 -22.03 -2.50
C LEU A 43 8.73 -20.64 -3.16
N ASP A 44 8.40 -20.57 -4.44
CA ASP A 44 8.30 -19.30 -5.17
C ASP A 44 7.07 -18.50 -4.73
N TYR A 45 5.99 -19.18 -4.41
CA TYR A 45 4.80 -18.59 -3.83
C TYR A 45 5.06 -17.98 -2.44
N GLU A 46 5.80 -18.68 -1.58
CA GLU A 46 6.21 -18.17 -0.26
C GLU A 46 7.13 -16.95 -0.38
N LYS A 47 8.09 -16.96 -1.32
CA LYS A 47 8.96 -15.80 -1.61
C LYS A 47 8.17 -14.58 -2.08
N LEU A 48 7.25 -14.76 -3.03
CA LEU A 48 6.38 -13.68 -3.52
C LEU A 48 5.52 -13.08 -2.40
N ARG A 49 4.96 -13.94 -1.55
CA ARG A 49 4.17 -13.54 -0.40
C ARG A 49 4.99 -12.75 0.62
N ARG A 50 6.21 -13.20 0.92
CA ARG A 50 7.15 -12.49 1.81
C ARG A 50 7.54 -11.12 1.24
N ALA A 51 7.78 -11.04 -0.06
CA ALA A 51 8.04 -9.76 -0.73
C ALA A 51 6.83 -8.82 -0.66
N ALA A 52 5.63 -9.35 -0.92
CA ALA A 52 4.39 -8.58 -0.80
C ALA A 52 4.18 -8.03 0.62
N TYR A 53 4.45 -8.86 1.64
CA TYR A 53 4.42 -8.43 3.04
C TYR A 53 5.37 -7.25 3.28
N GLU A 54 6.61 -7.34 2.80
CA GLU A 54 7.60 -6.28 2.98
C GLU A 54 7.14 -4.96 2.35
N TYR A 55 6.64 -5.01 1.11
CA TYR A 55 6.15 -3.81 0.43
C TYR A 55 4.92 -3.21 1.10
N VAL A 56 3.93 -4.02 1.49
CA VAL A 56 2.68 -3.51 2.06
C VAL A 56 2.86 -3.08 3.52
N VAL A 57 3.46 -3.92 4.35
CA VAL A 57 3.51 -3.75 5.81
C VAL A 57 4.68 -2.90 6.23
N VAL A 58 5.88 -3.15 5.68
CA VAL A 58 7.09 -2.44 6.11
C VAL A 58 7.26 -1.13 5.34
N GLN A 59 7.03 -1.13 4.03
CA GLN A 59 7.24 0.05 3.18
C GLN A 59 5.96 0.87 2.95
N GLY A 60 4.77 0.34 3.28
CA GLY A 60 3.52 1.09 3.22
C GLY A 60 2.93 1.28 1.82
N TYR A 61 3.27 0.45 0.84
CA TYR A 61 2.65 0.50 -0.49
C TYR A 61 1.18 0.04 -0.46
N ASP A 62 0.38 0.52 -1.42
CA ASP A 62 -0.99 0.03 -1.58
C ASP A 62 -1.01 -1.41 -2.13
N GLN A 63 -1.98 -2.21 -1.69
CA GLN A 63 -2.09 -3.61 -2.09
C GLN A 63 -2.30 -3.76 -3.61
N ASN A 64 -2.97 -2.82 -4.26
CA ASN A 64 -3.16 -2.86 -5.71
C ASN A 64 -1.86 -2.57 -6.46
N GLN A 65 -1.06 -1.61 -5.97
CA GLN A 65 0.25 -1.30 -6.53
C GLN A 65 1.21 -2.49 -6.39
N VAL A 66 1.21 -3.13 -5.22
CA VAL A 66 2.03 -4.33 -4.97
C VAL A 66 1.61 -5.50 -5.84
N ALA A 67 0.29 -5.67 -6.07
CA ALA A 67 -0.21 -6.69 -6.97
C ALA A 67 0.32 -6.50 -8.41
N GLU A 68 0.35 -5.26 -8.90
CA GLU A 68 0.92 -4.92 -10.19
C GLU A 68 2.44 -5.18 -10.23
N MET A 69 3.18 -4.70 -9.23
CA MET A 69 4.64 -4.87 -9.15
C MET A 69 5.07 -6.34 -9.13
N LEU A 70 4.36 -7.16 -8.38
CA LEU A 70 4.65 -8.60 -8.25
C LEU A 70 3.93 -9.46 -9.29
N LYS A 71 3.17 -8.85 -10.21
CA LYS A 71 2.38 -9.52 -11.26
C LYS A 71 1.45 -10.61 -10.70
N VAL A 72 0.83 -10.32 -9.55
CA VAL A 72 -0.18 -11.17 -8.90
C VAL A 72 -1.53 -10.46 -8.93
N THR A 73 -2.62 -11.19 -8.65
CA THR A 73 -3.94 -10.55 -8.61
C THR A 73 -4.13 -9.80 -7.28
N PRO A 74 -4.83 -8.65 -7.25
CA PRO A 74 -5.14 -7.96 -6.00
C PRO A 74 -5.86 -8.84 -4.98
N VAL A 75 -6.70 -9.77 -5.45
CA VAL A 75 -7.38 -10.77 -4.61
C VAL A 75 -6.38 -11.68 -3.90
N THR A 76 -5.31 -12.09 -4.58
CA THR A 76 -4.24 -12.90 -3.96
C THR A 76 -3.53 -12.15 -2.85
N VAL A 77 -3.19 -10.88 -3.07
CA VAL A 77 -2.53 -10.03 -2.04
C VAL A 77 -3.47 -9.79 -0.86
N SER A 78 -4.75 -9.51 -1.13
CA SER A 78 -5.77 -9.33 -0.09
C SER A 78 -5.98 -10.62 0.73
N ASN A 79 -5.98 -11.78 0.07
CA ASN A 79 -6.07 -13.06 0.75
C ASN A 79 -4.84 -13.32 1.63
N TRP A 80 -3.63 -12.97 1.18
CA TRP A 80 -2.44 -13.04 2.03
C TRP A 80 -2.52 -12.10 3.24
N ALA A 81 -3.04 -10.89 3.03
CA ALA A 81 -3.16 -9.88 4.07
C ALA A 81 -4.11 -10.28 5.21
N ASN A 82 -5.18 -11.00 4.89
CA ASN A 82 -6.23 -11.35 5.84
C ASN A 82 -6.10 -12.78 6.36
N ASN A 83 -5.79 -13.73 5.47
CA ASN A 83 -5.86 -15.17 5.73
C ASN A 83 -4.49 -15.88 5.66
N GLY A 84 -3.41 -15.13 5.43
CA GLY A 84 -2.05 -15.68 5.43
C GLY A 84 -1.53 -16.00 6.84
N PRO A 85 -0.39 -16.70 6.94
CA PRO A 85 0.25 -17.03 8.21
C PRO A 85 0.49 -15.86 9.16
N GLU A 86 0.84 -14.67 8.63
CA GLU A 86 1.05 -13.47 9.47
C GLU A 86 -0.26 -12.76 9.79
N GLY A 87 -1.25 -12.83 8.89
CA GLY A 87 -2.57 -12.19 9.03
C GLY A 87 -2.53 -10.69 9.36
N ARG A 88 -3.70 -10.02 9.36
CA ARG A 88 -3.87 -8.65 9.88
C ARG A 88 -2.82 -7.64 9.39
N TRP A 89 -2.44 -7.69 8.11
CA TRP A 89 -1.39 -6.80 7.57
C TRP A 89 -1.72 -5.32 7.75
N LEU A 90 -3.01 -4.96 7.74
CA LEU A 90 -3.45 -3.60 8.01
C LEU A 90 -3.07 -3.15 9.42
N ASP A 91 -3.28 -4.00 10.43
CA ASP A 91 -2.98 -3.67 11.82
C ASP A 91 -1.48 -3.59 12.04
N LEU A 92 -0.72 -4.53 11.45
CA LEU A 92 0.74 -4.51 11.49
C LEU A 92 1.30 -3.25 10.81
N ARG A 93 0.75 -2.88 9.65
CA ARG A 93 1.12 -1.66 8.94
C ARG A 93 0.79 -0.42 9.78
N LYS A 94 -0.40 -0.35 10.36
CA LYS A 94 -0.81 0.76 11.25
C LYS A 94 0.13 0.87 12.44
N ALA A 95 0.45 -0.24 13.11
CA ALA A 95 1.37 -0.25 14.24
C ALA A 95 2.77 0.27 13.86
N ARG A 96 3.26 -0.04 12.65
CA ARG A 96 4.54 0.48 12.15
C ARG A 96 4.47 1.96 11.77
N MET A 97 3.38 2.38 11.15
CA MET A 97 3.16 3.78 10.75
C MET A 97 2.86 4.70 11.94
N GLN A 98 2.30 4.17 13.02
CA GLN A 98 1.98 4.88 14.26
C GLN A 98 3.09 4.68 15.31
N CYS A 99 4.34 4.86 14.90
CA CYS A 99 5.43 5.01 15.86
C CYS A 99 5.70 6.49 16.11
N ALA A 100 6.11 6.83 17.33
CA ALA A 100 6.35 8.21 17.75
C ALA A 100 7.29 8.98 16.80
N SER A 101 8.25 8.30 16.17
CA SER A 101 9.14 8.88 15.15
C SER A 101 8.40 9.25 13.85
N THR A 102 7.52 8.37 13.36
CA THR A 102 6.72 8.64 12.15
C THR A 102 5.70 9.74 12.41
N ASP A 103 5.04 9.74 13.57
CA ASP A 103 4.11 10.80 13.96
C ASP A 103 4.81 12.15 14.10
N THR A 104 6.02 12.16 14.68
CA THR A 104 6.89 13.33 14.76
C THR A 104 7.22 13.89 13.39
N ASP A 105 7.61 13.05 12.43
CA ASP A 105 7.92 13.47 11.07
C ASP A 105 6.69 13.96 10.30
N ASN A 106 5.54 13.32 10.52
CA ASN A 106 4.27 13.75 9.93
C ASN A 106 3.83 15.13 10.46
N ILE A 107 3.96 15.36 11.77
CA ILE A 107 3.65 16.66 12.38
C ILE A 107 4.59 17.75 11.84
N ARG A 108 5.90 17.46 11.70
CA ARG A 108 6.86 18.38 11.08
C ARG A 108 6.47 18.75 9.64
N LYS A 109 6.03 17.76 8.85
CA LYS A 109 5.54 18.01 7.48
C LYS A 109 4.30 18.89 7.47
N LEU A 110 3.33 18.62 8.35
CA LEU A 110 2.11 19.41 8.43
C LEU A 110 2.41 20.87 8.88
N ILE A 111 3.30 21.07 9.85
CA ILE A 111 3.76 22.41 10.24
C ILE A 111 4.37 23.17 9.06
N ARG A 112 5.16 22.51 8.19
CA ARG A 112 5.72 23.14 6.99
C ARG A 112 4.62 23.59 6.03
N VAL A 113 3.65 22.71 5.73
CA VAL A 113 2.50 23.04 4.87
C VAL A 113 1.69 24.21 5.45
N MET A 114 1.42 24.20 6.75
CA MET A 114 0.71 25.30 7.41
C MET A 114 1.51 26.60 7.38
N SER A 115 2.84 26.52 7.50
CA SER A 115 3.72 27.70 7.38
C SER A 115 3.66 28.30 5.97
N GLU A 116 3.67 27.46 4.93
CA GLU A 116 3.50 27.92 3.55
C GLU A 116 2.11 28.56 3.33
N GLN A 117 1.05 27.95 3.85
CA GLN A 117 -0.30 28.54 3.81
C GLN A 117 -0.35 29.88 4.55
N ARG A 118 0.32 29.98 5.70
CA ARG A 118 0.39 31.20 6.50
C ARG A 118 1.04 32.35 5.75
N LEU A 119 2.12 32.08 5.01
CA LEU A 119 2.80 33.05 4.17
C LEU A 119 1.88 33.54 3.03
N LYS A 120 1.15 32.64 2.36
CA LYS A 120 0.18 33.00 1.32
C LYS A 120 -0.94 33.89 1.85
N ILE A 121 -1.42 33.62 3.07
CA ILE A 121 -2.43 34.46 3.72
C ILE A 121 -1.85 35.86 4.02
N GLU A 122 -0.59 35.97 4.49
CA GLU A 122 0.05 37.29 4.67
C GLU A 122 0.16 38.08 3.36
N GLU A 123 0.59 37.42 2.27
CA GLU A 123 0.64 38.08 0.96
C GLU A 123 -0.76 38.56 0.53
N SER A 124 -1.79 37.77 0.79
CA SER A 124 -3.18 38.14 0.49
C SER A 124 -3.67 39.31 1.34
N ILE A 125 -3.28 39.37 2.63
CA ILE A 125 -3.57 40.50 3.52
C ILE A 125 -2.92 41.78 2.98
N LEU A 126 -1.65 41.72 2.57
CA LEU A 126 -0.96 42.88 2.00
C LEU A 126 -1.62 43.37 0.71
N ASN A 127 -2.17 42.48 -0.11
CA ASN A 127 -2.90 42.86 -1.31
C ASN A 127 -4.25 43.51 -0.97
N ALA A 128 -5.04 42.92 -0.06
CA ALA A 128 -6.30 43.52 0.40
C ALA A 128 -6.11 44.92 1.00
N GLN A 129 -4.99 45.14 1.71
CA GLN A 129 -4.62 46.47 2.23
C GLN A 129 -4.32 47.48 1.13
N LYS A 130 -3.63 47.06 0.06
CA LYS A 130 -3.35 47.93 -1.11
C LYS A 130 -4.64 48.29 -1.85
N ASP A 131 -5.56 47.33 -1.95
CA ASP A 131 -6.84 47.49 -2.64
C ASP A 131 -7.89 48.22 -1.79
N GLY A 132 -7.61 48.44 -0.49
CA GLY A 132 -8.53 49.08 0.44
C GLY A 132 -9.73 48.22 0.85
N ASP A 133 -9.70 46.91 0.59
CA ASP A 133 -10.76 45.98 0.96
C ASP A 133 -10.64 45.55 2.43
N LEU A 134 -11.18 46.39 3.32
CA LEU A 134 -11.22 46.12 4.76
C LEU A 134 -11.96 44.82 5.12
N LYS A 135 -12.97 44.43 4.34
CA LYS A 135 -13.78 43.24 4.67
C LYS A 135 -12.97 41.98 4.43
N GLU A 136 -12.25 41.93 3.31
CA GLU A 136 -11.38 40.81 2.98
C GLU A 136 -10.14 40.78 3.89
N GLU A 137 -9.56 41.94 4.24
CA GLU A 137 -8.47 42.00 5.22
C GLU A 137 -8.88 41.37 6.56
N ILE A 138 -10.04 41.74 7.12
CA ILE A 138 -10.51 41.20 8.40
C ILE A 138 -10.74 39.70 8.30
N ARG A 139 -11.31 39.22 7.19
CA ARG A 139 -11.54 37.78 6.95
C ARG A 139 -10.22 37.02 6.95
N LEU A 140 -9.24 37.49 6.19
CA LEU A 140 -7.91 36.87 6.06
C LEU A 140 -7.14 36.90 7.38
N ARG A 141 -7.22 37.98 8.16
CA ARG A 141 -6.64 38.04 9.52
C ARG A 141 -7.27 37.03 10.47
N GLY A 142 -8.57 36.81 10.36
CA GLY A 142 -9.26 35.76 11.12
C GLY A 142 -8.77 34.36 10.76
N GLU A 143 -8.57 34.09 9.46
CA GLU A 143 -8.03 32.82 8.95
C GLU A 143 -6.57 32.61 9.41
N ALA A 144 -5.74 33.65 9.30
CA ALA A 144 -4.36 33.66 9.81
C ALA A 144 -4.28 33.34 11.30
N SER A 145 -5.18 33.91 12.11
CA SER A 145 -5.25 33.67 13.55
C SER A 145 -5.57 32.21 13.86
N ARG A 146 -6.60 31.64 13.22
CA ARG A 146 -6.98 30.22 13.38
C ARG A 146 -5.84 29.28 13.00
N LEU A 147 -5.19 29.54 11.87
CA LEU A 147 -4.06 28.74 11.41
C LEU A 147 -2.89 28.80 12.38
N SER A 148 -2.62 29.99 12.95
CA SER A 148 -1.55 30.17 13.95
C SER A 148 -1.84 29.39 15.25
N ASP A 149 -3.09 29.35 15.70
CA ASP A 149 -3.51 28.55 16.85
C ASP A 149 -3.32 27.05 16.62
N GLU A 150 -3.69 26.56 15.43
CA GLU A 150 -3.47 25.16 15.05
C GLU A 150 -1.97 24.82 15.00
N MET A 151 -1.15 25.68 14.38
CA MET A 151 0.32 25.51 14.36
C MET A 151 0.90 25.46 15.79
N SER A 152 0.41 26.29 16.70
CA SER A 152 0.81 26.30 18.11
C SER A 152 0.47 24.98 18.82
N LYS A 153 -0.73 24.45 18.59
CA LYS A 153 -1.15 23.13 19.12
C LYS A 153 -0.25 22.01 18.58
N MET A 154 0.03 22.01 17.28
CA MET A 154 0.90 21.01 16.65
C MET A 154 2.33 21.07 17.17
N ASN A 155 2.88 22.27 17.39
CA ASN A 155 4.19 22.45 18.00
C ASN A 155 4.23 21.91 19.44
N LYS A 156 3.18 22.13 20.23
CA LYS A 156 3.09 21.57 21.59
C LYS A 156 3.03 20.03 21.55
N THR A 157 2.23 19.46 20.64
CA THR A 157 2.20 18.01 20.43
C THR A 157 3.56 17.46 20.03
N LEU A 158 4.28 18.16 19.14
CA LEU A 158 5.64 17.79 18.74
C LEU A 158 6.60 17.76 19.93
N ILE A 159 6.58 18.78 20.79
CA ILE A 159 7.40 18.84 22.01
C ILE A 159 7.07 17.69 22.96
N THR A 160 5.79 17.32 23.09
CA THR A 160 5.36 16.20 23.93
C THR A 160 5.82 14.86 23.36
N LEU A 161 5.74 14.67 22.04
CA LEU A 161 6.22 13.45 21.37
C LEU A 161 7.74 13.33 21.41
N ASP A 162 8.47 14.43 21.26
CA ASP A 162 9.93 14.44 21.37
C ASP A 162 10.39 14.12 22.81
N LYS A 163 9.58 14.45 23.82
CA LYS A 163 9.78 14.02 25.22
C LYS A 163 9.41 12.57 25.48
N SER A 164 8.64 11.92 24.60
CA SER A 164 8.29 10.50 24.72
C SER A 164 9.42 9.56 24.23
N ASN A 165 10.68 9.96 24.42
CA ASN A 165 11.80 9.04 24.29
C ASN A 165 11.64 7.92 25.33
N TYR A 166 11.75 6.67 24.89
CA TYR A 166 11.76 5.53 25.79
C TYR A 166 12.88 5.70 26.83
N SER A 167 12.66 5.24 28.06
CA SER A 167 13.70 5.28 29.09
C SER A 167 14.86 4.36 28.73
N LEU A 168 16.07 4.62 29.25
CA LEU A 168 17.19 3.70 29.09
C LEU A 168 16.85 2.28 29.57
N GLY A 169 16.08 2.16 30.66
CA GLY A 169 15.61 0.86 31.16
C GLY A 169 14.72 0.14 30.13
N THR A 170 13.70 0.83 29.60
CA THR A 170 12.83 0.28 28.56
C THR A 170 13.61 -0.12 27.31
N PHE A 171 14.64 0.64 26.94
CA PHE A 171 15.52 0.29 25.83
C PHE A 171 16.28 -1.02 26.09
N ILE A 172 16.90 -1.14 27.27
CA ILE A 172 17.65 -2.32 27.66
C ILE A 172 16.72 -3.55 27.66
N ASP A 173 15.54 -3.44 28.28
CA ASP A 173 14.56 -4.54 28.34
C ASP A 173 14.18 -5.05 26.93
N VAL A 174 13.88 -4.13 26.00
CA VAL A 174 13.54 -4.49 24.61
C VAL A 174 14.73 -5.12 23.88
N MET A 175 15.95 -4.59 24.08
CA MET A 175 17.13 -5.13 23.43
C MET A 175 17.48 -6.52 23.96
N ASP A 176 17.36 -6.74 25.26
CA ASP A 176 17.55 -8.04 25.89
C ASP A 176 16.50 -9.05 25.38
N GLU A 177 15.24 -8.65 25.26
CA GLU A 177 14.19 -9.51 24.66
C GLU A 177 14.53 -9.92 23.22
N ILE A 178 14.95 -8.96 22.39
CA ILE A 178 15.33 -9.22 20.98
C ILE A 178 16.53 -10.16 20.91
N PHE A 179 17.61 -9.89 21.65
CA PHE A 179 18.83 -10.71 21.57
C PHE A 179 18.67 -12.07 22.23
N ASN A 180 17.88 -12.19 23.30
CA ASN A 180 17.54 -13.49 23.87
C ASN A 180 16.69 -14.32 22.89
N SER A 181 15.75 -13.69 22.19
CA SER A 181 14.97 -14.35 21.14
C SER A 181 15.86 -14.78 19.97
N LEU A 182 16.82 -13.95 19.56
CA LEU A 182 17.82 -14.29 18.55
C LEU A 182 18.66 -15.49 18.98
N ARG A 183 19.11 -15.54 20.24
CA ARG A 183 19.89 -16.65 20.78
C ARG A 183 19.13 -17.97 20.74
N GLN A 184 17.83 -17.95 21.07
CA GLN A 184 16.97 -19.14 21.00
C GLN A 184 16.73 -19.61 19.56
N PHE A 185 16.74 -18.69 18.59
CA PHE A 185 16.52 -18.98 17.18
C PHE A 185 17.80 -19.48 16.47
N ASP A 186 18.92 -18.78 16.67
CA ASP A 186 20.23 -19.08 16.08
C ASP A 186 21.36 -18.56 16.99
N GLU A 187 21.93 -19.46 17.80
CA GLU A 187 23.01 -19.13 18.73
C GLU A 187 24.29 -18.70 18.01
N SER A 188 24.61 -19.28 16.85
CA SER A 188 25.84 -18.93 16.10
C SER A 188 25.76 -17.51 15.54
N LEU A 189 24.57 -17.09 15.09
CA LEU A 189 24.35 -15.71 14.67
C LEU A 189 24.38 -14.76 15.88
N TRP A 190 23.79 -15.16 17.01
CA TRP A 190 23.81 -14.36 18.24
C TRP A 190 25.24 -14.07 18.71
N GLU A 191 26.10 -15.09 18.77
CA GLU A 191 27.52 -14.95 19.17
C GLU A 191 28.26 -13.90 18.34
N LYS A 192 28.01 -13.87 17.02
CA LYS A 192 28.63 -12.90 16.10
C LYS A 192 28.13 -11.46 16.30
N THR A 193 27.03 -11.28 17.02
CA THR A 193 26.45 -9.95 17.25
C THR A 193 26.81 -9.36 18.62
N ILE A 194 27.49 -10.08 19.51
CA ILE A 194 27.78 -9.64 20.90
C ILE A 194 28.44 -8.25 20.95
N ASP A 195 29.41 -7.98 20.07
CA ASP A 195 30.07 -6.67 19.99
C ASP A 195 29.08 -5.56 19.57
N PHE A 196 28.17 -5.86 18.65
CA PHE A 196 27.10 -4.95 18.24
C PHE A 196 26.12 -4.68 19.39
N GLN A 197 25.72 -5.72 20.13
CA GLN A 197 24.85 -5.61 21.32
C GLN A 197 25.48 -4.66 22.36
N SER A 198 26.76 -4.90 22.68
CA SER A 198 27.50 -4.10 23.66
C SER A 198 27.66 -2.63 23.20
N ASN A 199 27.95 -2.43 21.91
CA ASN A 199 28.12 -1.08 21.34
C ASN A 199 26.82 -0.28 21.36
N ILE A 200 25.71 -0.89 20.92
CA ILE A 200 24.44 -0.17 20.82
C ILE A 200 23.88 0.21 22.20
N ILE A 201 24.04 -0.66 23.21
CA ILE A 201 23.68 -0.36 24.60
C ILE A 201 24.54 0.80 25.11
N ARG A 202 25.87 0.69 25.00
CA ARG A 202 26.80 1.75 25.44
C ARG A 202 26.50 3.10 24.80
N ARG A 203 26.25 3.11 23.48
CA ARG A 203 25.89 4.34 22.75
C ARG A 203 24.61 4.95 23.31
N LYS A 204 23.57 4.14 23.54
CA LYS A 204 22.29 4.62 24.08
C LYS A 204 22.37 5.04 25.54
N THR A 205 23.21 4.40 26.35
CA THR A 205 23.51 4.86 27.71
C THR A 205 24.08 6.28 27.71
N ASN A 206 24.99 6.60 26.79
CA ASN A 206 25.55 7.96 26.70
C ASN A 206 24.57 9.00 26.12
N GLU A 207 23.57 8.57 25.36
CA GLU A 207 22.55 9.47 24.79
C GLU A 207 21.40 9.76 25.77
N LEU A 208 21.04 8.81 26.64
CA LEU A 208 19.86 8.86 27.51
C LEU A 208 20.16 8.93 29.01
N GLY A 209 21.38 8.57 29.43
CA GLY A 209 21.84 8.64 30.82
C GLY A 209 22.65 9.89 31.09
#